data_AF-A0A8S2SZ86-F1
#
_entry.id   AF-A0A8S2SZ86-F1
#
_cell.length_a   1.000
_cell.length_b   1.000
_cell.length_c   1.000
_cell.angle_alpha   90.00
_cell.angle_beta   90.00
_cell.angle_gamma   90.00
#
_symmetry.space_group_name_H-M   'P 1'
#
loop_
_entity.id
_entity.type
_entity.pdbx_description
1 polymer ?
#
loop_
_entity_poly.entity_id
_entity_poly.type
_entity_poly.pdbx_seq_one_letter_code
_entity_poly.pdbx_strand_id
1 'polypeptide(L)'
;MGAEFELKEFEQKFMSVCDTNEQKYQTTINDLKETIKQLSIKINKNLGKIEHIKTEFQWDHETGKSHLVYIIRLTTPQSNVYLSLINNNTEQKIPYSFLEEHWTLVYNKPFNHPTTVEELRSLISQCTKNIIVAAAEKDLKVLTFSAYDPKNVLELNTTQNEPVKYGDVYWYLTPPFSFGFSPTQTIKQTVVDEQGDKRLSWFLDGFTGGYRVGMKKMLNDNLNCRKIIFTLRSN
;
A
#
# COMPACT_ATOMS: atom_id res chain seq x y z
N MET A 1 -34.32 22.32 46.57
CA MET A 1 -33.80 23.55 45.94
C MET A 1 -32.29 23.47 45.66
N GLY A 2 -31.46 22.88 46.53
CA GLY A 2 -30.01 22.73 46.28
C GLY A 2 -29.63 21.79 45.11
N ALA A 3 -30.19 20.58 45.04
CA ALA A 3 -29.82 19.58 44.02
C ALA A 3 -30.18 19.98 42.57
N GLU A 4 -31.23 20.80 42.39
CA GLU A 4 -31.65 21.27 41.07
C GLU A 4 -30.76 22.42 40.56
N PHE A 5 -30.14 23.16 41.48
CA PHE A 5 -29.16 24.19 41.18
C PHE A 5 -27.82 23.57 40.76
N GLU A 6 -27.37 22.54 41.48
CA GLU A 6 -26.12 21.80 41.17
C GLU A 6 -26.18 21.10 39.81
N LEU A 7 -27.35 20.56 39.42
CA LEU A 7 -27.52 19.92 38.10
C LEU A 7 -27.39 20.93 36.95
N LYS A 8 -27.99 22.12 37.07
CA LYS A 8 -27.90 23.17 36.05
C LYS A 8 -26.48 23.71 35.90
N GLU A 9 -25.73 23.84 36.99
CA GLU A 9 -24.34 24.26 36.97
C GLU A 9 -23.44 23.21 36.27
N PHE A 10 -23.69 21.93 36.54
CA PHE A 10 -23.00 20.83 35.86
C PHE A 10 -23.29 20.82 34.34
N GLU A 11 -24.56 20.93 33.94
CA GLU A 11 -24.95 20.98 32.52
C GLU A 11 -24.30 22.15 31.78
N GLN A 12 -24.29 23.36 32.36
CA GLN A 12 -23.62 24.51 31.77
C GLN A 12 -22.11 24.30 31.62
N LYS A 13 -21.46 23.73 32.64
CA LYS A 13 -20.02 23.45 32.60
C LYS A 13 -19.68 22.36 31.58
N PHE A 14 -20.52 21.33 31.49
CA PHE A 14 -20.38 20.25 30.50
C PHE A 14 -20.51 20.80 29.08
N MET A 15 -21.55 21.58 28.78
CA MET A 15 -21.76 22.19 27.47
C MET A 15 -20.62 23.14 27.09
N SER A 16 -20.14 23.97 28.03
CA SER A 16 -19.00 24.87 27.79
C SER A 16 -17.70 24.12 27.43
N VAL A 17 -17.45 22.96 28.07
CA VAL A 17 -16.30 22.11 27.75
C VAL A 17 -16.46 21.47 26.37
N CYS A 18 -17.66 21.02 26.01
CA CYS A 18 -17.97 20.52 24.67
C CYS A 18 -17.72 21.58 23.59
N ASP A 19 -18.24 22.79 23.76
CA ASP A 19 -18.07 23.90 22.81
C ASP A 19 -16.60 24.30 22.64
N THR A 20 -15.84 24.33 23.74
CA THR A 20 -14.41 24.67 23.71
C THR A 20 -13.60 23.63 22.94
N ASN A 21 -13.93 22.34 23.13
CA ASN A 21 -13.28 21.26 22.39
C ASN A 21 -13.66 21.31 20.91
N GLU A 22 -14.92 21.56 20.57
CA GLU A 22 -15.37 21.71 19.18
C GLU A 22 -14.65 22.85 18.46
N GLN A 23 -14.54 24.03 19.09
CA GLN A 23 -13.79 25.17 18.54
C GLN A 23 -12.31 24.84 18.32
N LYS A 24 -11.69 24.12 19.26
CA LYS A 24 -10.29 23.66 19.13
C LYS A 24 -10.11 22.70 17.97
N TYR A 25 -11.02 21.75 17.78
CA TYR A 25 -11.00 20.83 16.63
C TYR A 25 -11.22 21.57 15.31
N GLN A 26 -12.16 22.52 15.28
CA GLN A 26 -12.44 23.30 14.08
C GLN A 26 -11.26 24.17 13.65
N THR A 27 -10.55 24.75 14.61
CA THR A 27 -9.29 25.49 14.38
C THR A 27 -8.23 24.57 13.77
N THR A 28 -8.02 23.40 14.38
CA THR A 28 -7.05 22.40 13.89
C THR A 28 -7.37 21.93 12.46
N ILE A 29 -8.66 21.70 12.14
CA ILE A 29 -9.11 21.33 10.80
C ILE A 29 -8.82 22.44 9.79
N ASN A 30 -9.02 23.71 10.16
CA ASN A 30 -8.77 24.85 9.28
C ASN A 30 -7.27 25.01 8.99
N ASP A 31 -6.42 24.87 10.00
CA ASP A 31 -4.96 24.93 9.84
C ASP A 31 -4.43 23.79 8.93
N LEU A 32 -5.02 22.60 9.06
CA LEU A 32 -4.73 21.47 8.19
C LEU A 32 -5.17 21.73 6.75
N LYS A 33 -6.38 22.27 6.54
CA LYS A 33 -6.87 22.66 5.21
C LYS A 33 -5.93 23.67 4.52
N GLU A 34 -5.45 24.66 5.25
CA GLU A 34 -4.50 25.64 4.70
C GLU A 34 -3.14 24.98 4.38
N THR A 35 -2.65 24.10 5.27
CA THR A 35 -1.42 23.34 5.02
C THR A 35 -1.51 22.49 3.73
N ILE A 36 -2.63 21.79 3.52
CA ILE A 36 -2.89 21.01 2.29
C ILE A 36 -2.87 21.93 1.07
N LYS A 37 -3.52 23.09 1.16
CA LYS A 37 -3.57 24.06 0.06
C LYS A 37 -2.17 24.55 -0.30
N GLN A 38 -1.34 24.86 0.69
CA GLN A 38 0.05 25.27 0.48
C GLN A 38 0.90 24.15 -0.12
N LEU A 39 0.75 22.91 0.35
CA LEU A 39 1.41 21.74 -0.24
C LEU A 39 0.95 21.51 -1.69
N SER A 40 -0.33 21.69 -1.97
CA SER A 40 -0.89 21.53 -3.31
C SER A 40 -0.30 22.54 -4.30
N ILE A 41 -0.14 23.80 -3.88
CA ILE A 41 0.53 24.84 -4.68
C ILE A 41 2.00 24.45 -4.95
N LYS A 42 2.74 24.01 -3.93
CA LYS A 42 4.15 23.60 -4.08
C LYS A 42 4.30 22.40 -5.01
N ILE A 43 3.44 21.40 -4.88
CA ILE A 43 3.44 20.21 -5.73
C ILE A 43 3.10 20.60 -7.17
N ASN A 44 2.04 21.39 -7.40
CA ASN A 44 1.65 21.84 -8.73
C ASN A 44 2.75 22.64 -9.43
N LYS A 45 3.53 23.42 -8.67
CA LYS A 45 4.66 24.19 -9.19
C LYS A 45 5.84 23.30 -9.63
N ASN A 46 6.06 22.18 -8.94
CA ASN A 46 7.31 21.42 -9.06
C ASN A 46 7.18 20.03 -9.71
N LEU A 47 6.00 19.39 -9.66
CA LEU A 47 5.85 17.95 -9.92
C LEU A 47 4.72 17.57 -10.91
N GLY A 48 3.88 18.52 -11.35
CA GLY A 48 2.74 18.24 -12.25
C GLY A 48 1.38 18.57 -11.62
N LYS A 49 0.28 18.31 -12.34
CA LYS A 49 -1.08 18.66 -11.85
C LYS A 49 -1.60 17.62 -10.85
N ILE A 50 -2.00 18.07 -9.67
CA ILE A 50 -2.87 17.32 -8.76
C ILE A 50 -4.27 17.26 -9.36
N GLU A 51 -4.77 16.06 -9.62
CA GLU A 51 -6.14 15.85 -10.12
C GLU A 51 -7.14 15.64 -8.97
N HIS A 52 -6.71 14.99 -7.90
CA HIS A 52 -7.62 14.61 -6.83
C HIS A 52 -6.91 14.55 -5.47
N ILE A 53 -7.53 15.18 -4.47
CA ILE A 53 -7.14 15.03 -3.06
C ILE A 53 -8.35 14.48 -2.32
N LYS A 54 -8.22 13.27 -1.78
CA LYS A 54 -9.22 12.71 -0.86
C LYS A 54 -8.65 12.78 0.56
N THR A 55 -9.46 13.24 1.49
CA THR A 55 -9.15 13.24 2.92
C THR A 55 -10.04 12.23 3.61
N GLU A 56 -9.44 11.25 4.28
CA GLU A 56 -10.18 10.30 5.10
C GLU A 56 -9.74 10.41 6.57
N PHE A 57 -10.73 10.46 7.45
CA PHE A 57 -10.50 10.39 8.88
C PHE A 57 -10.55 8.92 9.30
N GLN A 58 -9.49 8.43 9.91
CA GLN A 58 -9.41 7.07 10.43
C GLN A 58 -9.26 7.11 11.95
N TRP A 59 -10.07 6.31 12.64
CA TRP A 59 -9.99 6.13 14.08
C TRP A 59 -9.29 4.80 14.40
N ASP A 60 -8.18 4.86 15.13
CA ASP A 60 -7.49 3.68 15.63
C ASP A 60 -8.11 3.27 16.96
N HIS A 61 -8.85 2.14 16.96
CA HIS A 61 -9.50 1.61 18.14
C HIS A 61 -8.52 0.99 19.16
N GLU A 62 -7.32 0.59 18.75
CA GLU A 62 -6.32 0.01 19.65
C GLU A 62 -5.58 1.10 20.42
N THR A 63 -5.28 2.23 19.76
CA THR A 63 -4.51 3.32 20.38
C THR A 63 -5.38 4.50 20.85
N GLY A 64 -6.66 4.54 20.48
CA GLY A 64 -7.57 5.64 20.79
C GLY A 64 -7.19 6.95 20.08
N LYS A 65 -6.44 6.87 18.97
CA LYS A 65 -5.93 8.04 18.24
C LYS A 65 -6.67 8.21 16.92
N SER A 66 -6.92 9.47 16.58
CA SER A 66 -7.40 9.85 15.25
C SER A 66 -6.23 10.11 14.31
N HIS A 67 -6.29 9.54 13.11
CA HIS A 67 -5.36 9.78 12.03
C HIS A 67 -6.10 10.44 10.87
N LEU A 68 -5.56 11.54 10.37
CA LEU A 68 -6.03 12.14 9.13
C LEU A 68 -5.15 11.63 7.99
N VAL A 69 -5.75 10.87 7.07
CA VAL A 69 -5.07 10.27 5.93
C VAL A 69 -5.32 11.14 4.70
N TYR A 70 -4.23 11.62 4.12
CA TYR A 70 -4.24 12.37 2.87
C TYR A 70 -3.92 11.45 1.71
N ILE A 71 -4.82 11.42 0.74
CA ILE A 71 -4.66 10.69 -0.50
C ILE A 71 -4.50 11.73 -1.60
N ILE A 72 -3.32 11.80 -2.19
CA ILE A 72 -3.01 12.75 -3.25
C ILE A 72 -2.74 11.97 -4.53
N ARG A 73 -3.59 12.17 -5.55
CA ARG A 73 -3.35 11.66 -6.89
C ARG A 73 -2.54 12.69 -7.67
N LEU A 74 -1.31 12.33 -8.02
CA LEU A 74 -0.47 13.13 -8.92
C LEU A 74 -0.47 12.54 -10.32
N THR A 75 -0.75 13.40 -11.27
CA THR A 75 -0.63 13.13 -12.71
C THR A 75 0.62 13.86 -13.18
N THR A 76 1.69 13.11 -13.39
CA THR A 76 2.86 13.65 -14.09
C THR A 76 2.78 13.24 -15.56
N PRO A 77 3.35 14.01 -16.51
CA PRO A 77 3.37 13.65 -17.93
C PRO A 77 4.03 12.29 -18.23
N GLN A 78 4.73 11.68 -17.26
CA GLN A 78 5.49 10.45 -17.43
C GLN A 78 5.01 9.29 -16.53
N SER A 79 4.14 9.54 -15.54
CA SER A 79 3.59 8.49 -14.67
C SER A 79 2.39 9.00 -13.84
N ASN A 80 1.34 8.17 -13.76
CA ASN A 80 0.35 8.25 -12.68
C ASN A 80 1.01 7.63 -11.45
N VAL A 81 1.48 8.47 -10.53
CA VAL A 81 2.08 8.04 -9.27
C VAL A 81 0.96 8.09 -8.23
N TYR A 82 0.53 6.92 -7.77
CA TYR A 82 -0.16 6.83 -6.49
C TYR A 82 0.91 7.04 -5.40
N LEU A 83 1.13 8.30 -5.04
CA LEU A 83 1.83 8.63 -3.81
C LEU A 83 0.91 8.24 -2.65
N SER A 84 1.01 6.99 -2.20
CA SER A 84 1.10 6.88 -0.75
C SER A 84 2.38 7.62 -0.37
N LEU A 85 2.35 8.35 0.74
CA LEU A 85 3.56 8.87 1.34
C LEU A 85 4.41 7.66 1.80
N ILE A 86 5.10 7.00 0.85
CA ILE A 86 6.14 5.97 1.05
C ILE A 86 7.42 6.68 1.52
N ASN A 87 7.28 7.59 2.46
CA ASN A 87 8.36 8.31 3.09
C ASN A 87 8.19 8.14 4.58
N ASN A 88 8.29 6.88 5.02
CA ASN A 88 8.85 6.46 6.30
C ASN A 88 8.80 4.94 6.37
N ASN A 89 9.82 4.36 6.97
CA ASN A 89 10.20 2.97 6.84
C ASN A 89 9.25 1.92 7.46
N THR A 90 7.97 2.22 7.68
CA THR A 90 6.97 1.29 8.24
C THR A 90 6.17 0.61 7.13
N GLU A 91 5.91 -0.70 7.28
CA GLU A 91 4.99 -1.46 6.42
C GLU A 91 3.63 -0.76 6.40
N GLN A 92 3.37 0.05 5.37
CA GLN A 92 2.12 0.79 5.30
C GLN A 92 1.05 -0.09 4.68
N LYS A 93 0.07 -0.43 5.52
CA LYS A 93 -1.13 -1.18 5.16
C LYS A 93 -1.99 -0.37 4.19
N ILE A 94 -2.19 -0.84 2.96
CA ILE A 94 -3.08 -0.18 1.98
C ILE A 94 -4.46 -0.84 2.03
N PRO A 95 -5.55 -0.12 2.37
CA PRO A 95 -6.89 -0.69 2.31
C PRO A 95 -7.23 -1.12 0.88
N TYR A 96 -7.80 -2.31 0.70
CA TYR A 96 -8.15 -2.81 -0.64
C TYR A 96 -9.24 -1.98 -1.32
N SER A 97 -10.17 -1.42 -0.54
CA SER A 97 -11.18 -0.47 -1.05
C SER A 97 -10.57 0.72 -1.80
N PHE A 98 -9.33 1.07 -1.49
CA PHE A 98 -8.59 2.11 -2.21
C PHE A 98 -8.30 1.73 -3.67
N LEU A 99 -8.19 0.43 -3.95
CA LEU A 99 -7.86 -0.08 -5.27
C LEU A 99 -9.10 -0.32 -6.12
N GLU A 100 -10.24 -0.65 -5.53
CA GLU A 100 -11.46 -1.07 -6.24
C GLU A 100 -11.97 -0.05 -7.30
N GLU A 101 -11.74 1.24 -7.07
CA GLU A 101 -12.21 2.31 -7.97
C GLU A 101 -11.41 2.37 -9.28
N HIS A 102 -10.12 2.04 -9.26
CA HIS A 102 -9.20 2.31 -10.39
C HIS A 102 -8.35 1.11 -10.81
N TRP A 103 -8.39 0.03 -10.05
CA TRP A 103 -7.59 -1.15 -10.24
C TRP A 103 -8.48 -2.38 -10.40
N THR A 104 -7.99 -3.31 -11.21
CA THR A 104 -8.64 -4.60 -11.45
C THR A 104 -7.73 -5.70 -10.92
N LEU A 105 -8.25 -6.53 -10.04
CA LEU A 105 -7.54 -7.70 -9.52
C LEU A 105 -7.45 -8.76 -10.62
N VAL A 106 -6.25 -9.01 -11.14
CA VAL A 106 -6.00 -9.97 -12.25
C VAL A 106 -5.34 -11.26 -11.78
N TYR A 107 -4.74 -11.25 -10.60
CA TYR A 107 -4.16 -12.43 -9.98
C TYR A 107 -4.48 -12.45 -8.49
N ASN A 108 -4.97 -13.58 -8.00
CA ASN A 108 -5.28 -13.76 -6.59
C ASN A 108 -5.20 -15.24 -6.22
N LYS A 109 -4.08 -15.63 -5.59
CA LYS A 109 -3.83 -17.02 -5.19
C LYS A 109 -3.37 -17.07 -3.74
N PRO A 110 -3.69 -18.14 -2.99
CA PRO A 110 -3.09 -18.34 -1.67
C PRO A 110 -1.57 -18.51 -1.81
N PHE A 111 -0.82 -18.24 -0.75
CA PHE A 111 0.63 -18.39 -0.78
C PHE A 111 1.04 -19.85 -1.04
N ASN A 112 0.25 -20.86 -0.71
CA ASN A 112 0.59 -22.25 -1.04
C ASN A 112 0.35 -22.67 -2.50
N HIS A 113 -0.24 -21.81 -3.34
CA HIS A 113 -0.40 -22.12 -4.77
C HIS A 113 0.97 -22.16 -5.47
N PRO A 114 1.33 -23.19 -6.24
CA PRO A 114 2.58 -23.20 -7.01
C PRO A 114 2.45 -22.25 -8.21
N THR A 115 3.03 -21.05 -8.11
CA THR A 115 3.01 -20.08 -9.22
C THR A 115 3.97 -20.56 -10.31
N THR A 116 3.56 -20.50 -11.57
CA THR A 116 4.48 -20.72 -12.71
C THR A 116 4.81 -19.43 -13.43
N VAL A 117 5.94 -19.42 -14.15
CA VAL A 117 6.32 -18.30 -15.02
C VAL A 117 5.29 -18.09 -16.12
N GLU A 118 4.75 -19.19 -16.65
CA GLU A 118 3.70 -19.14 -17.67
C GLU A 118 2.42 -18.49 -17.14
N GLU A 119 2.02 -18.81 -15.90
CA GLU A 119 0.87 -18.16 -15.25
C GLU A 119 1.09 -16.66 -15.14
N LEU A 120 2.26 -16.20 -14.68
CA LEU A 120 2.58 -14.77 -14.59
C LEU A 120 2.59 -14.08 -15.97
N ARG A 121 3.19 -14.71 -16.98
CA ARG A 121 3.25 -14.16 -18.34
C ARG A 121 1.89 -14.10 -19.02
N SER A 122 1.00 -15.05 -18.73
CA SER A 122 -0.38 -15.04 -19.25
C SER A 122 -1.18 -13.81 -18.82
N LEU A 123 -0.78 -13.14 -17.74
CA LEU A 123 -1.41 -11.91 -17.25
C LEU A 123 -1.05 -10.68 -18.10
N ILE A 124 0.03 -10.70 -18.87
CA ILE A 124 0.53 -9.53 -19.62
C ILE A 124 -0.52 -8.98 -20.60
N SER A 125 -1.29 -9.86 -21.23
CA SER A 125 -2.36 -9.51 -22.16
C SER A 125 -3.58 -8.91 -21.46
N GLN A 126 -3.76 -9.20 -20.17
CA GLN A 126 -4.83 -8.66 -19.32
C GLN A 126 -4.41 -7.33 -18.66
N CYS A 127 -3.10 -7.09 -18.54
CA CYS A 127 -2.55 -5.90 -17.93
C CYS A 127 -2.46 -4.73 -18.92
N THR A 128 -2.77 -3.53 -18.43
CA THR A 128 -2.69 -2.28 -19.21
C THR A 128 -1.23 -1.81 -19.31
N LYS A 129 -0.86 -0.71 -18.62
CA LYS A 129 0.49 -0.17 -18.61
C LYS A 129 1.27 -0.58 -17.37
N ASN A 130 0.60 -0.55 -16.22
CA ASN A 130 1.24 -0.73 -14.93
C ASN A 130 0.48 -1.76 -14.08
N ILE A 131 1.19 -2.33 -13.13
CA ILE A 131 0.65 -3.32 -12.20
C ILE A 131 1.06 -2.99 -10.77
N ILE A 132 0.26 -3.48 -9.82
CA ILE A 132 0.65 -3.59 -8.41
C ILE A 132 0.87 -5.07 -8.14
N VAL A 133 2.04 -5.43 -7.63
CA VAL A 133 2.32 -6.77 -7.10
C VAL A 133 2.36 -6.68 -5.59
N ALA A 134 1.58 -7.50 -4.91
CA ALA A 134 1.41 -7.38 -3.48
C ALA A 134 1.17 -8.71 -2.76
N ALA A 135 1.24 -8.63 -1.43
CA ALA A 135 0.71 -9.60 -0.49
C ALA A 135 -0.44 -8.99 0.31
N ALA A 136 -1.43 -9.81 0.63
CA ALA A 136 -2.56 -9.45 1.48
C ALA A 136 -2.92 -10.59 2.44
N GLU A 137 -3.71 -10.25 3.45
CA GLU A 137 -4.42 -11.25 4.25
C GLU A 137 -5.59 -11.84 3.46
N LYS A 138 -6.12 -12.98 3.94
CA LYS A 138 -7.13 -13.80 3.25
C LYS A 138 -8.41 -13.04 2.89
N ASP A 139 -8.83 -12.14 3.76
CA ASP A 139 -10.05 -11.34 3.55
C ASP A 139 -9.84 -10.16 2.60
N LEU A 140 -8.60 -9.98 2.11
CA LEU A 140 -8.20 -8.91 1.22
C LEU A 140 -8.57 -7.53 1.73
N LYS A 141 -8.77 -7.30 3.04
CA LYS A 141 -9.09 -5.94 3.49
C LYS A 141 -7.91 -4.99 3.37
N VAL A 142 -6.71 -5.53 3.49
CA VAL A 142 -5.48 -4.77 3.58
C VAL A 142 -4.36 -5.46 2.80
N LEU A 143 -3.64 -4.67 1.99
CA LEU A 143 -2.36 -5.05 1.43
C LEU A 143 -1.28 -4.84 2.48
N THR A 144 -0.58 -5.90 2.83
CA THR A 144 0.49 -5.86 3.84
C THR A 144 1.82 -5.43 3.22
N PHE A 145 1.99 -5.67 1.93
CA PHE A 145 3.25 -5.39 1.23
C PHE A 145 3.00 -5.25 -0.26
N SER A 146 3.48 -4.19 -0.90
CA SER A 146 3.20 -3.92 -2.32
C SER A 146 4.28 -3.09 -2.99
N ALA A 147 4.48 -3.32 -4.29
CA ALA A 147 5.19 -2.42 -5.18
C ALA A 147 4.41 -2.25 -6.49
N TYR A 148 4.65 -1.13 -7.16
CA TYR A 148 3.97 -0.71 -8.37
C TYR A 148 4.99 -0.33 -9.43
N ASP A 149 4.87 -0.90 -10.62
CA ASP A 149 5.75 -0.61 -11.75
C ASP A 149 5.10 -1.02 -13.08
N PRO A 150 5.76 -0.75 -14.23
CA PRO A 150 5.26 -1.19 -15.54
C PRO A 150 5.04 -2.70 -15.59
N LYS A 151 4.04 -3.14 -16.38
CA LYS A 151 3.73 -4.57 -16.52
C LYS A 151 4.90 -5.41 -17.03
N ASN A 152 5.88 -4.78 -17.67
CA ASN A 152 7.12 -5.41 -18.15
C ASN A 152 7.90 -6.15 -17.05
N VAL A 153 7.64 -5.88 -15.76
CA VAL A 153 8.21 -6.69 -14.68
C VAL A 153 7.77 -8.16 -14.73
N LEU A 154 6.64 -8.47 -15.38
CA LEU A 154 6.17 -9.84 -15.64
C LEU A 154 6.84 -10.49 -16.86
N GLU A 155 7.57 -9.72 -17.66
CA GLU A 155 8.31 -10.17 -18.83
C GLU A 155 9.79 -10.41 -18.52
N LEU A 156 10.24 -10.02 -17.33
CA LEU A 156 11.64 -10.13 -16.92
C LEU A 156 12.16 -11.57 -17.02
N ASN A 157 13.47 -11.65 -17.25
CA ASN A 157 14.22 -12.89 -17.17
C ASN A 157 15.58 -12.58 -16.52
N THR A 158 15.56 -12.40 -15.21
CA THR A 158 16.73 -11.96 -14.44
C THR A 158 17.63 -13.13 -14.11
N THR A 159 18.94 -12.94 -14.15
CA THR A 159 19.92 -13.87 -13.56
C THR A 159 19.70 -13.97 -12.05
N GLN A 160 20.02 -15.11 -11.46
CA GLN A 160 19.90 -15.31 -10.02
C GLN A 160 20.75 -14.28 -9.25
N ASN A 161 20.12 -13.60 -8.28
CA ASN A 161 20.69 -12.53 -7.45
C ASN A 161 21.02 -11.22 -8.19
N GLU A 162 20.58 -11.07 -9.44
CA GLU A 162 20.80 -9.86 -10.24
C GLU A 162 19.45 -9.21 -10.59
N PRO A 163 18.76 -8.57 -9.63
CA PRO A 163 17.48 -7.94 -9.90
C PRO A 163 17.67 -6.66 -10.72
N VAL A 164 16.65 -6.29 -11.49
CA VAL A 164 16.62 -5.11 -12.34
C VAL A 164 15.85 -3.99 -11.65
N LYS A 165 16.39 -2.78 -11.65
CA LYS A 165 15.74 -1.62 -11.05
C LYS A 165 14.62 -1.07 -11.93
N TYR A 166 13.41 -0.96 -11.39
CA TYR A 166 12.33 -0.15 -11.94
C TYR A 166 11.84 0.80 -10.85
N GLY A 167 11.72 2.08 -11.18
CA GLY A 167 11.39 3.12 -10.19
C GLY A 167 12.34 3.08 -8.99
N ASP A 168 11.76 2.86 -7.81
CA ASP A 168 12.46 2.87 -6.52
C ASP A 168 12.78 1.48 -5.96
N VAL A 169 12.42 0.39 -6.68
CA VAL A 169 12.64 -0.98 -6.22
C VAL A 169 13.36 -1.83 -7.27
N TYR A 170 13.88 -2.97 -6.83
CA TYR A 170 14.58 -3.95 -7.63
C TYR A 170 13.67 -5.17 -7.81
N TRP A 171 13.30 -5.43 -9.06
CA TRP A 171 12.44 -6.54 -9.46
C TRP A 171 13.27 -7.73 -9.93
N TYR A 172 12.76 -8.92 -9.70
CA TYR A 172 13.34 -10.14 -10.24
C TYR A 172 12.24 -11.11 -10.67
N LEU A 173 12.47 -11.74 -11.81
CA LEU A 173 11.73 -12.88 -12.34
C LEU A 173 12.80 -13.84 -12.87
N THR A 174 13.25 -14.75 -12.00
CA THR A 174 14.34 -15.69 -12.30
C THR A 174 13.77 -17.10 -12.31
N PRO A 175 13.36 -17.64 -13.46
CA PRO A 175 12.99 -19.06 -13.56
C PRO A 175 14.20 -19.97 -13.27
N PRO A 176 14.03 -21.12 -12.60
CA PRO A 176 12.84 -21.61 -11.89
C PRO A 176 12.83 -21.20 -10.41
N PHE A 177 13.54 -20.12 -10.04
CA PHE A 177 13.79 -19.79 -8.64
C PHE A 177 12.66 -18.96 -8.03
N SER A 178 12.55 -17.68 -8.38
CA SER A 178 11.58 -16.80 -7.72
C SER A 178 11.22 -15.55 -8.50
N PHE A 179 10.05 -15.02 -8.17
CA PHE A 179 9.52 -13.73 -8.60
C PHE A 179 9.28 -12.82 -7.40
N GLY A 180 9.57 -11.53 -7.53
CA GLY A 180 9.23 -10.54 -6.52
C GLY A 180 10.02 -9.25 -6.65
N PHE A 181 10.15 -8.54 -5.53
CA PHE A 181 10.87 -7.27 -5.47
C PHE A 181 11.52 -7.01 -4.10
N SER A 182 12.49 -6.09 -4.08
CA SER A 182 13.25 -5.63 -2.92
C SER A 182 13.60 -4.14 -3.05
N PRO A 183 13.70 -3.37 -1.96
CA PRO A 183 14.21 -1.99 -2.01
C PRO A 183 15.71 -1.91 -2.29
N THR A 184 16.44 -3.03 -2.16
CA THR A 184 17.89 -3.11 -2.39
C THR A 184 18.22 -4.09 -3.50
N GLN A 185 19.31 -3.81 -4.22
CA GLN A 185 19.84 -4.70 -5.25
C GLN A 185 20.38 -6.00 -4.65
N THR A 186 20.89 -5.95 -3.42
CA THR A 186 21.44 -7.11 -2.73
C THR A 186 20.32 -8.04 -2.28
N ILE A 187 20.05 -9.07 -3.08
CA ILE A 187 19.12 -10.15 -2.77
C ILE A 187 19.85 -11.49 -2.79
N LYS A 188 19.32 -12.47 -2.03
CA LYS A 188 19.74 -13.87 -2.11
C LYS A 188 18.53 -14.73 -2.43
N GLN A 189 18.46 -15.26 -3.65
CA GLN A 189 17.42 -16.20 -4.11
C GLN A 189 17.82 -17.64 -3.76
N THR A 190 18.10 -17.86 -2.48
CA THR A 190 18.42 -19.17 -1.89
C THR A 190 17.48 -19.45 -0.72
N VAL A 191 17.51 -20.68 -0.18
CA VAL A 191 16.65 -21.11 0.94
C VAL A 191 16.96 -20.30 2.22
N VAL A 192 18.23 -19.95 2.42
CA VAL A 192 18.74 -19.25 3.62
C VAL A 192 18.59 -17.73 3.47
N ASP A 193 17.48 -17.28 2.89
CA ASP A 193 17.17 -15.88 2.61
C ASP A 193 17.32 -15.03 3.88
N GLU A 194 18.48 -14.41 4.09
CA GLU A 194 18.89 -13.87 5.39
C GLU A 194 18.63 -12.36 5.52
N GLN A 195 18.50 -11.61 4.43
CA GLN A 195 18.53 -10.15 4.49
C GLN A 195 17.29 -9.47 3.91
N GLY A 196 16.90 -8.36 4.53
CA GLY A 196 15.91 -7.40 4.02
C GLY A 196 14.51 -7.56 4.59
N ASP A 197 14.12 -6.63 5.47
CA ASP A 197 12.79 -6.57 6.12
C ASP A 197 11.66 -6.19 5.17
N LYS A 198 12.00 -5.88 3.91
CA LYS A 198 11.10 -5.27 2.92
C LYS A 198 11.15 -6.00 1.58
N ARG A 199 11.03 -7.33 1.59
CA ARG A 199 11.07 -8.13 0.36
C ARG A 199 9.78 -8.93 0.18
N LEU A 200 9.27 -8.96 -1.04
CA LEU A 200 8.27 -9.93 -1.47
C LEU A 200 8.97 -10.99 -2.32
N SER A 201 8.71 -12.28 -2.07
CA SER A 201 9.29 -13.37 -2.85
C SER A 201 8.32 -14.54 -2.99
N TRP A 202 8.12 -14.98 -4.23
CA TRP A 202 7.35 -16.17 -4.58
C TRP A 202 8.24 -17.18 -5.27
N PHE A 203 8.18 -18.46 -4.88
CA PHE A 203 8.81 -19.51 -5.67
C PHE A 203 8.08 -19.68 -7.01
N LEU A 204 8.84 -20.10 -8.01
CA LEU A 204 8.36 -20.35 -9.36
C LEU A 204 8.58 -21.80 -9.74
N ASP A 205 7.72 -22.33 -10.62
CA ASP A 205 7.92 -23.57 -11.38
C ASP A 205 8.29 -24.81 -10.53
N GLY A 206 7.97 -24.79 -9.23
CA GLY A 206 8.18 -25.85 -8.27
C GLY A 206 6.87 -26.26 -7.57
N PHE A 207 6.97 -27.15 -6.59
CA PHE A 207 5.83 -27.59 -5.79
C PHE A 207 5.42 -26.60 -4.69
N THR A 208 6.19 -25.53 -4.50
CA THR A 208 6.00 -24.54 -3.43
C THR A 208 5.50 -23.22 -4.00
N GLY A 209 4.77 -22.46 -3.20
CA GLY A 209 4.25 -21.16 -3.61
C GLY A 209 5.04 -19.96 -3.08
N GLY A 210 4.35 -18.96 -2.56
CA GLY A 210 4.93 -17.76 -1.97
C GLY A 210 5.83 -18.06 -0.77
N TYR A 211 6.99 -17.42 -0.64
CA TYR A 211 7.94 -17.71 0.45
C TYR A 211 8.01 -16.61 1.51
N ARG A 212 8.01 -15.34 1.09
CA ARG A 212 8.30 -14.20 1.97
C ARG A 212 7.38 -13.02 1.74
N VAL A 213 7.00 -12.37 2.84
CA VAL A 213 6.40 -11.03 2.90
C VAL A 213 7.09 -10.23 3.99
N GLY A 214 7.93 -9.27 3.62
CA GLY A 214 8.71 -8.48 4.58
C GLY A 214 9.61 -9.37 5.44
N MET A 215 9.49 -9.26 6.76
CA MET A 215 10.20 -10.12 7.72
C MET A 215 9.63 -11.54 7.85
N LYS A 216 8.39 -11.79 7.40
CA LYS A 216 7.73 -13.10 7.52
C LYS A 216 8.22 -14.03 6.40
N LYS A 217 8.82 -15.16 6.77
CA LYS A 217 9.38 -16.18 5.86
C LYS A 217 8.62 -17.50 5.99
N MET A 218 8.96 -18.48 5.14
CA MET A 218 8.37 -19.84 5.15
C MET A 218 6.83 -19.82 5.00
N LEU A 219 6.33 -18.92 4.15
CA LEU A 219 4.90 -18.75 3.91
C LEU A 219 4.35 -19.73 2.86
N ASN A 220 5.16 -20.67 2.37
CA ASN A 220 4.82 -21.55 1.25
C ASN A 220 3.69 -22.53 1.53
N ASP A 221 3.29 -22.70 2.79
CA ASP A 221 2.13 -23.52 3.18
C ASP A 221 0.99 -22.66 3.76
N ASN A 222 1.12 -21.33 3.71
CA ASN A 222 0.19 -20.42 4.33
C ASN A 222 -1.05 -20.19 3.45
N LEU A 223 -2.21 -20.62 3.96
CA LEU A 223 -3.52 -20.43 3.30
C LEU A 223 -4.16 -19.06 3.56
N ASN A 224 -3.66 -18.33 4.57
CA ASN A 224 -4.20 -17.05 5.02
C ASN A 224 -3.50 -15.84 4.40
N CYS A 225 -2.36 -16.05 3.73
CA CYS A 225 -1.68 -15.02 2.96
C CYS A 225 -1.98 -15.20 1.47
N ARG A 226 -2.19 -14.10 0.76
CA ARG A 226 -2.57 -14.06 -0.66
C ARG A 226 -1.49 -13.37 -1.48
N LYS A 227 -1.11 -13.99 -2.60
CA LYS A 227 -0.33 -13.38 -3.69
C LYS A 227 -1.31 -12.71 -4.62
N ILE A 228 -1.11 -11.42 -4.86
CA ILE A 228 -2.05 -10.65 -5.66
C ILE A 228 -1.33 -9.77 -6.67
N ILE A 229 -1.97 -9.60 -7.83
CA ILE A 229 -1.56 -8.64 -8.86
C ILE A 229 -2.81 -7.86 -9.28
N PHE A 230 -2.70 -6.54 -9.25
CA PHE A 230 -3.68 -5.66 -9.85
C PHE A 230 -3.13 -5.02 -11.12
N THR A 231 -4.00 -4.69 -12.05
CA THR A 231 -3.68 -3.81 -13.18
C THR A 231 -4.57 -2.57 -13.16
N LEU A 232 -4.04 -1.46 -13.66
CA LEU A 232 -4.81 -0.22 -13.77
C LEU A 232 -5.97 -0.44 -14.75
N ARG A 233 -7.19 -0.04 -14.38
CA ARG A 233 -8.38 -0.14 -15.24
C ARG A 233 -8.18 0.77 -16.47
N SER A 234 -8.40 0.23 -17.67
CA SER A 234 -8.52 1.06 -18.88
C SER A 234 -9.80 1.89 -18.74
N ASN A 235 -9.66 3.22 -18.76
CA ASN A 235 -10.82 4.10 -18.95
C ASN A 235 -11.30 4.04 -20.40
#